data_AF-A0A2E8D0Z5-F1
#
_entry.id   AF-A0A2E8D0Z5-F1
#
_cell.length_a   1.000
_cell.length_b   1.000
_cell.length_c   1.000
_cell.angle_alpha   90.00
_cell.angle_beta   90.00
_cell.angle_gamma   90.00
#
_symmetry.space_group_name_H-M   'P 1'
#
loop_
_entity.id
_entity.type
_entity.pdbx_description
1 polymer ?
#
loop_
_entity_poly.entity_id
_entity_poly.type
_entity_poly.pdbx_seq_one_letter_code
_entity_poly.pdbx_strand_id
1 'polypeptide(L)'
;MPRYRGTTDGAATVVGKLLLAIASGKETSITLSEQLGVSPRQVNRYVLQLVEAGWQIERVGVPTHSDYYFELKSPKIVIGRERNAKKKRVSTKRK
;
A
#
# COMPACT_ATOMS: atom_id res chain seq x y z
N MET A 1 5.72 9.60 -22.70
CA MET A 1 5.83 8.84 -21.43
C MET A 1 6.85 7.72 -21.60
N PRO A 2 7.76 7.48 -20.64
CA PRO A 2 8.73 6.39 -20.74
C PRO A 2 7.99 5.05 -20.83
N ARG A 3 8.20 4.32 -21.93
CA ARG A 3 7.78 2.92 -22.07
C ARG A 3 8.94 2.05 -21.59
N TYR A 4 8.68 1.13 -20.67
CA TYR A 4 9.71 0.21 -20.20
C TYR A 4 9.89 -0.93 -21.20
N ARG A 5 11.14 -1.24 -21.57
CA ARG A 5 11.47 -2.36 -22.47
C ARG A 5 10.83 -3.66 -21.94
N GLY A 6 10.00 -4.30 -22.75
CA GLY A 6 9.37 -5.58 -22.45
C GLY A 6 7.86 -5.52 -22.14
N THR A 7 7.28 -4.33 -21.99
CA THR A 7 5.82 -4.18 -21.80
C THR A 7 5.20 -3.33 -22.91
N THR A 8 4.07 -3.78 -23.44
CA THR A 8 3.22 -3.03 -24.38
C THR A 8 2.49 -1.88 -23.68
N ASP A 9 2.34 -1.98 -22.36
CA ASP A 9 1.61 -1.02 -21.52
C ASP A 9 2.46 0.18 -21.09
N GLY A 10 1.79 1.32 -20.90
CA GLY A 10 2.39 2.48 -20.24
C GLY A 10 2.62 2.23 -18.74
N ALA A 11 3.63 2.90 -18.16
CA ALA A 11 4.00 2.72 -16.75
C ALA A 11 2.82 2.88 -15.77
N ALA A 12 1.96 3.87 -15.99
CA ALA A 12 0.77 4.11 -15.15
C ALA A 12 -0.21 2.92 -15.19
N THR A 13 -0.40 2.31 -16.36
CA THR A 13 -1.25 1.14 -16.54
C THR A 13 -0.70 -0.07 -15.79
N VAL A 14 0.62 -0.29 -15.86
CA VAL A 14 1.28 -1.38 -15.13
C VAL A 14 1.12 -1.19 -13.62
N VAL A 15 1.32 0.02 -13.11
CA VAL A 15 1.16 0.35 -11.69
C VAL A 15 -0.30 0.16 -11.23
N GLY A 16 -1.28 0.59 -12.04
CA GLY A 16 -2.70 0.38 -11.74
C GLY A 16 -3.08 -1.11 -11.68
N LYS A 17 -2.61 -1.91 -12.64
CA LYS A 17 -2.82 -3.36 -12.65
C LYS A 17 -2.14 -4.05 -11.46
N LEU A 18 -0.92 -3.63 -11.12
CA LEU A 18 -0.20 -4.12 -9.94
C LEU A 18 -1.00 -3.88 -8.65
N LEU A 19 -1.56 -2.69 -8.49
CA LEU A 19 -2.33 -2.36 -7.29
C LEU A 19 -3.61 -3.20 -7.17
N LEU A 20 -4.32 -3.41 -8.28
CA LEU A 20 -5.48 -4.30 -8.32
C LEU A 20 -5.11 -5.75 -8.01
N ALA A 21 -3.99 -6.23 -8.54
CA ALA A 21 -3.50 -7.59 -8.26
C ALA A 21 -3.18 -7.76 -6.77
N ILE A 22 -2.42 -6.83 -6.17
CA ILE A 22 -2.11 -6.85 -4.73
C ILE A 22 -3.38 -6.76 -3.86
N ALA A 23 -4.39 -5.98 -4.30
CA ALA A 23 -5.65 -5.88 -3.58
C ALA A 23 -6.52 -7.15 -3.69
N SER A 24 -6.33 -7.96 -4.75
CA SER A 24 -7.15 -9.14 -5.02
C SER A 24 -6.75 -10.38 -4.22
N GLY A 25 -5.52 -10.45 -3.70
CA GLY A 25 -5.06 -11.63 -2.99
C GLY A 25 -3.58 -11.62 -2.62
N LYS A 26 -3.10 -12.79 -2.22
CA LYS A 26 -1.70 -13.01 -1.80
C LYS A 26 -0.80 -13.17 -3.01
N GLU A 27 -0.28 -12.05 -3.50
CA GLU A 27 0.59 -12.02 -4.68
C GLU A 27 2.06 -11.85 -4.30
N THR A 28 2.95 -12.59 -4.96
CA THR A 28 4.41 -12.52 -4.76
C THR A 28 5.08 -11.67 -5.84
N SER A 29 6.36 -11.33 -5.68
CA SER A 29 7.08 -10.65 -6.76
C SER A 29 7.21 -11.47 -8.05
N ILE A 30 7.16 -12.80 -7.95
CA ILE A 30 7.27 -13.71 -9.09
C ILE A 30 5.93 -13.76 -9.83
N THR A 31 4.84 -14.02 -9.12
CA THR A 31 3.50 -14.09 -9.73
C THR A 31 3.09 -12.76 -10.35
N LEU A 32 3.37 -11.63 -9.69
CA LEU A 32 3.15 -10.30 -10.28
C LEU A 32 4.03 -10.03 -11.51
N SER A 33 5.25 -10.57 -11.54
CA SER A 33 6.15 -10.39 -12.69
C SER A 33 5.61 -11.08 -13.93
N GLU A 34 5.05 -12.29 -13.77
CA GLU A 34 4.44 -13.07 -14.84
C GLU A 34 3.14 -12.43 -15.33
N GLN A 35 2.28 -12.00 -14.41
CA GLN A 35 1.00 -11.36 -14.74
C GLN A 35 1.17 -10.02 -15.48
N LEU A 36 2.17 -9.23 -15.09
CA LEU A 36 2.38 -7.87 -15.60
C LEU A 36 3.41 -7.80 -16.73
N GLY A 37 4.09 -8.92 -17.04
CA GLY A 37 5.13 -8.97 -18.07
C GLY A 37 6.35 -8.09 -17.76
N VAL A 38 6.66 -7.87 -16.47
CA VAL A 38 7.81 -7.07 -16.02
C VAL A 38 8.73 -7.92 -15.17
N SER A 39 10.00 -7.53 -15.03
CA SER A 39 10.92 -8.27 -14.15
C SER A 39 10.52 -8.14 -12.66
N PRO A 40 10.81 -9.14 -11.81
CA PRO A 40 10.57 -9.03 -10.36
C PRO A 40 11.24 -7.81 -9.71
N ARG A 41 12.38 -7.36 -10.26
CA ARG A 41 13.06 -6.12 -9.84
C ARG A 41 12.22 -4.88 -10.12
N GLN A 42 11.51 -4.84 -11.25
CA GLN A 42 10.59 -3.75 -11.57
C GLN A 42 9.35 -3.78 -10.69
N VAL A 43 8.79 -4.96 -10.42
CA VAL A 43 7.70 -5.13 -9.44
C VAL A 43 8.09 -4.49 -8.10
N ASN A 44 9.27 -4.84 -7.57
CA ASN A 44 9.78 -4.25 -6.33
C ASN A 44 9.91 -2.73 -6.40
N ARG A 45 10.40 -2.18 -7.53
CA ARG A 45 10.49 -0.73 -7.73
C ARG A 45 9.12 -0.07 -7.72
N TYR A 46 8.11 -0.64 -8.38
CA TYR A 46 6.75 -0.10 -8.40
C TYR A 46 6.09 -0.16 -7.04
N VAL A 47 6.30 -1.25 -6.28
CA VAL A 47 5.81 -1.35 -4.90
C VAL A 47 6.43 -0.25 -4.04
N LEU A 48 7.74 0.00 -4.15
CA LEU A 48 8.39 1.11 -3.42
C LEU A 48 7.81 2.47 -3.80
N GLN A 49 7.57 2.73 -5.10
CA GLN A 49 6.94 3.97 -5.56
C GLN A 49 5.51 4.15 -5.01
N LEU A 50 4.75 3.06 -4.89
CA LEU A 50 3.42 3.10 -4.29
C LEU A 50 3.49 3.41 -2.80
N VAL A 51 4.44 2.81 -2.08
CA VAL A 51 4.69 3.11 -0.66
C VAL A 51 5.11 4.58 -0.48
N GLU A 52 5.99 5.10 -1.32
CA GLU A 52 6.38 6.53 -1.34
C GLU A 52 5.18 7.45 -1.65
N ALA A 53 4.25 6.99 -2.49
CA ALA A 53 2.99 7.69 -2.78
C ALA A 53 1.92 7.56 -1.66
N GLY A 54 2.24 6.90 -0.55
CA GLY A 54 1.38 6.79 0.64
C GLY A 54 0.53 5.52 0.73
N TRP A 55 0.69 4.58 -0.21
CA TRP A 55 0.00 3.30 -0.13
C TRP A 55 0.59 2.40 0.95
N GLN A 56 -0.27 1.77 1.74
CA GLN A 56 0.13 0.89 2.84
C GLN A 56 0.31 -0.54 2.32
N ILE A 57 1.43 -0.80 1.64
CA ILE A 57 1.76 -2.14 1.13
C ILE A 57 2.86 -2.73 1.98
N GLU A 58 2.62 -3.91 2.55
CA GLU A 58 3.61 -4.65 3.35
C GLU A 58 4.00 -5.97 2.70
N ARG A 59 5.20 -6.46 3.07
CA ARG A 59 5.65 -7.81 2.75
C ARG A 59 5.35 -8.70 3.95
N VAL A 60 4.49 -9.69 3.76
CA VAL A 60 4.13 -10.65 4.79
C VAL A 60 4.75 -12.00 4.45
N GLY A 61 5.49 -12.58 5.40
CA GLY A 61 6.22 -13.84 5.21
C GLY A 61 7.74 -13.67 5.43
N VAL A 62 8.52 -14.64 4.93
CA VAL A 62 9.98 -14.68 5.08
C VAL A 62 10.61 -14.18 3.77
N PRO A 63 11.17 -12.95 3.75
CA PRO A 63 11.66 -12.33 2.50
C PRO A 63 12.81 -13.08 1.84
N THR A 64 13.57 -13.88 2.60
CA THR A 64 14.79 -14.56 2.15
C THR A 64 14.54 -15.83 1.34
N HIS A 65 13.34 -16.44 1.42
CA HIS A 65 13.04 -17.71 0.73
C HIS A 65 12.09 -17.56 -0.46
N SER A 66 11.79 -16.33 -0.90
CA SER A 66 10.69 -16.07 -1.86
C SER A 66 9.29 -16.42 -1.32
N ASP A 67 9.20 -16.87 -0.07
CA ASP A 67 7.98 -17.12 0.69
C ASP A 67 7.46 -15.83 1.33
N TYR A 68 7.21 -14.84 0.49
CA TYR A 68 6.56 -13.60 0.91
C TYR A 68 5.52 -13.17 -0.12
N TYR A 69 4.45 -12.57 0.37
CA TYR A 69 3.44 -11.94 -0.47
C TYR A 69 3.29 -10.47 -0.09
N PHE A 70 2.83 -9.68 -1.06
CA PHE A 70 2.42 -8.31 -0.84
C PHE A 70 0.99 -8.29 -0.32
N GLU A 71 0.78 -7.53 0.73
CA GLU A 71 -0.54 -7.30 1.28
C GLU A 71 -0.82 -5.80 1.31
N LEU A 72 -1.94 -5.40 0.73
CA LEU A 72 -2.47 -4.05 0.89
C LEU A 72 -3.14 -3.96 2.27
N LYS A 73 -2.46 -3.33 3.23
CA LYS A 73 -3.10 -3.02 4.50
C LYS A 73 -4.14 -1.94 4.28
N SER A 74 -5.39 -2.27 4.54
CA SER A 74 -6.41 -1.24 4.67
C SER A 74 -5.96 -0.27 5.77
N PRO A 75 -6.09 1.05 5.57
CA PRO A 75 -5.86 1.97 6.65
C PRO A 75 -6.78 1.55 7.79
N LYS A 76 -6.20 1.25 8.96
CA LYS A 76 -6.99 1.07 10.18
C LYS A 76 -7.69 2.40 10.41
N ILE A 77 -8.98 2.48 10.05
CA ILE A 77 -9.82 3.63 10.33
C ILE A 77 -9.99 3.64 11.84
N VAL A 78 -9.09 4.32 12.54
CA VAL A 78 -9.27 4.66 13.94
C VAL A 78 -10.30 5.77 13.94
N ILE A 79 -11.59 5.41 14.02
CA ILE A 79 -12.65 6.37 14.32
C ILE A 79 -12.28 6.93 15.68
N GLY A 80 -11.72 8.14 15.69
CA GLY A 80 -11.21 8.77 16.88
C GLY A 80 -12.29 8.73 17.95
N ARG A 81 -12.00 8.07 19.08
CA ARG A 81 -12.80 8.22 20.31
C ARG A 81 -13.06 9.71 20.49
N GLU A 82 -14.34 10.07 20.66
CA GLU A 82 -14.75 11.42 21.01
C GLU A 82 -13.81 11.94 22.10
N ARG A 83 -13.13 13.06 21.82
CA ARG A 83 -12.43 13.78 22.88
C ARG A 83 -13.53 14.24 23.83
N ASN A 84 -13.69 13.51 24.94
CA ASN A 84 -14.48 13.93 26.08
C ASN A 84 -14.01 15.31 26.50
N ALA A 85 -14.64 16.34 25.94
CA ALA A 85 -14.49 17.72 26.36
C ALA A 85 -15.22 17.84 27.69
N LYS A 86 -14.59 17.36 28.77
CA LYS A 86 -14.92 17.78 30.13
C LYS A 86 -14.65 19.27 30.21
N LYS A 87 -15.62 20.09 29.79
CA LYS A 87 -15.70 21.49 30.20
C LYS A 87 -15.91 21.46 31.71
N LYS A 88 -14.80 21.61 32.44
CA LYS A 88 -14.77 22.02 33.84
C LYS A 88 -15.79 23.16 34.01
N ARG A 89 -16.87 22.91 34.75
CA ARG A 89 -17.73 23.96 35.29
C ARG A 89 -16.83 24.85 36.15
N VAL A 90 -16.47 26.02 35.64
CA VAL A 90 -15.92 27.09 36.46
C VAL A 90 -17.12 27.71 37.17
N SER A 91 -17.28 27.36 38.44
CA SER A 91 -18.19 28.06 39.35
C SER A 91 -17.55 29.42 39.69
N THR A 92 -17.94 30.47 38.99
CA THR A 92 -17.66 31.83 39.46
C THR A 92 -18.72 32.20 40.48
N LYS A 93 -18.37 32.02 41.76
CA LYS A 93 -19.07 32.58 42.91
C LYS A 93 -18.19 33.71 43.48
N ARG A 94 -18.84 34.84 43.80
CA ARG A 94 -18.36 36.03 44.54
C ARG A 94 -17.69 37.09 43.64
N LYS A 95 -17.98 38.39 43.78
CA LYS A 95 -18.43 39.15 44.95
C LYS A 95 -19.29 40.33 44.53
#